data_AF-A0A7J2HT83-F1
#
_entry.id   AF-A0A7J2HT83-F1
#
_cell.length_a   1.000
_cell.length_b   1.000
_cell.length_c   1.000
_cell.angle_alpha   90.00
_cell.angle_beta   90.00
_cell.angle_gamma   90.00
#
_symmetry.space_group_name_H-M   'P 1'
#
loop_
_entity.id
_entity.type
_entity.pdbx_description
1 polymer ?
#
loop_
_entity_poly.entity_id
_entity_poly.type
_entity_poly.pdbx_seq_one_letter_code
_entity_poly.pdbx_strand_id
1 'polypeptide(L)'
;MPQQDYEELERELYELRGRLRELNLKIRDADEEARRLAEKRDGIHEELKPYRERLRSLREADASKREELNRLREELSGKREKLRELRGRLRELRARLRKLRAVKEAPEEIERRIEEIDWRIQTQPLPREEERRLSSLLEELYRRLEQASLKLELGKELEVLEAEIGRIGEEVEELRSRMDGLRKGLRESFEQRKALREKVQELKRKSDEWHAKYVEARERLRRLEAEKILLTSKIIELQERLERHRRA
;
A
#
# COMPACT_ATOMS: atom_id res chain seq x y z
N MET A 1 -30.91 -66.67 -50.27
CA MET A 1 -31.27 -66.66 -48.84
C MET A 1 -32.76 -66.99 -48.74
N PRO A 2 -33.19 -67.84 -47.79
CA PRO A 2 -34.61 -68.00 -47.48
C PRO A 2 -35.25 -66.65 -47.13
N GLN A 3 -36.54 -66.46 -47.45
CA GLN A 3 -37.30 -65.22 -47.16
C GLN A 3 -37.20 -64.79 -45.68
N GLN A 4 -37.00 -65.77 -44.78
CA GLN A 4 -36.80 -65.58 -43.36
C GLN A 4 -35.56 -64.73 -43.04
N ASP A 5 -34.40 -64.98 -43.67
CA ASP A 5 -33.18 -64.23 -43.42
C ASP A 5 -33.29 -62.76 -43.89
N TYR A 6 -34.10 -62.51 -44.93
CA TYR A 6 -34.34 -61.15 -45.44
C TYR A 6 -35.25 -60.35 -44.49
N GLU A 7 -36.32 -60.97 -43.97
CA GLU A 7 -37.19 -60.37 -42.96
C GLU A 7 -36.45 -60.11 -41.64
N GLU A 8 -35.53 -60.99 -41.25
CA GLU A 8 -34.67 -60.81 -40.06
C GLU A 8 -33.72 -59.61 -40.22
N LEU A 9 -33.10 -59.43 -41.39
CA LEU A 9 -32.26 -58.27 -41.69
C LEU A 9 -33.06 -56.95 -41.69
N GLU A 10 -34.29 -56.95 -42.20
CA GLU A 10 -35.16 -55.76 -42.15
C GLU A 10 -35.62 -55.42 -40.72
N ARG A 11 -35.88 -56.44 -39.88
CA ARG A 11 -36.17 -56.25 -38.46
C ARG A 11 -34.96 -55.69 -37.70
N GLU A 12 -33.78 -56.25 -37.90
CA GLU A 12 -32.55 -55.75 -37.26
C GLU A 12 -32.26 -54.29 -37.67
N LEU A 13 -32.49 -53.94 -38.94
CA LEU A 13 -32.36 -52.57 -39.44
C LEU A 13 -33.38 -51.62 -38.78
N TYR A 14 -34.63 -52.06 -38.61
CA TYR A 14 -35.67 -51.27 -37.94
C TYR A 14 -35.32 -51.01 -36.46
N GLU A 15 -34.84 -52.04 -35.77
CA GLU A 15 -34.38 -51.92 -34.37
C GLU A 15 -33.17 -50.98 -34.25
N LEU A 16 -32.17 -51.11 -35.13
CA LEU A 16 -31.00 -50.24 -35.12
C LEU A 16 -31.35 -48.79 -35.43
N ARG A 17 -32.29 -48.54 -36.34
CA ARG A 17 -32.85 -47.19 -36.58
C ARG A 17 -33.62 -46.65 -35.38
N GLY A 18 -34.32 -47.51 -34.63
CA GLY A 18 -34.92 -47.19 -33.34
C GLY A 18 -33.87 -46.74 -32.31
N ARG A 19 -32.84 -47.56 -32.11
CA ARG A 19 -31.71 -47.27 -31.21
C ARG A 19 -30.97 -46.00 -31.61
N LEU A 20 -30.81 -45.73 -32.91
CA LEU A 20 -30.19 -44.50 -33.41
C LEU A 20 -31.02 -43.26 -33.05
N ARG A 21 -32.37 -43.34 -33.11
CA ARG A 21 -33.24 -42.23 -32.69
C ARG A 21 -33.13 -41.96 -31.19
N GLU A 22 -33.16 -43.00 -30.37
CA GLU A 22 -32.96 -42.88 -28.92
C GLU A 22 -31.58 -42.30 -28.57
N LEU A 23 -30.54 -42.75 -29.27
CA LEU A 23 -29.19 -42.25 -29.05
C LEU A 23 -29.05 -40.78 -29.47
N ASN A 24 -29.69 -40.36 -30.56
CA ASN A 24 -29.71 -38.95 -30.97
C ASN A 24 -30.40 -38.06 -29.93
N LEU A 25 -31.47 -38.53 -29.27
CA LEU A 25 -32.09 -37.81 -28.16
C LEU A 25 -31.13 -37.68 -26.97
N LYS A 26 -30.48 -38.79 -26.56
CA LYS A 26 -29.49 -38.77 -25.48
C LYS A 26 -28.31 -37.84 -25.77
N ILE A 27 -27.84 -37.77 -27.01
CA ILE A 27 -26.78 -36.85 -27.44
C ILE A 27 -27.24 -35.41 -27.30
N ARG A 28 -28.46 -35.09 -27.75
CA ARG A 28 -29.02 -33.75 -27.63
C ARG A 28 -29.13 -33.30 -26.17
N ASP A 29 -29.66 -34.16 -25.31
CA ASP A 29 -29.79 -33.87 -23.89
C ASP A 29 -28.41 -33.65 -23.22
N ALA A 30 -27.43 -34.49 -23.57
CA ALA A 30 -26.05 -34.36 -23.06
C ALA A 30 -25.35 -33.11 -23.59
N ASP A 31 -25.59 -32.69 -24.84
CA ASP A 31 -25.06 -31.44 -25.40
C ASP A 31 -25.69 -30.22 -24.72
N GLU A 32 -27.00 -30.23 -24.50
CA GLU A 32 -27.68 -29.16 -23.76
C GLU A 32 -27.19 -29.06 -22.30
N GLU A 33 -26.95 -30.20 -21.63
CA GLU A 33 -26.34 -30.24 -20.30
C GLU A 33 -24.93 -29.65 -20.31
N ALA A 34 -24.07 -30.07 -21.24
CA ALA A 34 -22.70 -29.58 -21.36
C ALA A 34 -22.66 -28.06 -21.64
N ARG A 35 -23.56 -27.53 -22.48
CA ARG A 35 -23.68 -26.08 -22.75
C ARG A 35 -24.06 -25.30 -21.49
N ARG A 36 -25.07 -25.75 -20.74
CA ARG A 36 -25.49 -25.10 -19.48
C ARG A 36 -24.36 -25.07 -18.45
N LEU A 37 -23.57 -26.14 -18.36
CA LEU A 37 -22.42 -26.20 -17.46
C LEU A 37 -21.30 -25.26 -17.89
N ALA A 38 -21.05 -25.13 -19.21
CA ALA A 38 -20.08 -24.18 -19.76
C ALA A 38 -20.50 -22.73 -19.46
N GLU A 39 -21.76 -22.37 -19.67
CA GLU A 39 -22.28 -21.04 -19.37
C GLU A 39 -22.13 -20.67 -17.89
N LYS A 40 -22.43 -21.62 -16.98
CA LYS A 40 -22.23 -21.40 -15.53
C LYS A 40 -20.77 -21.20 -15.16
N ARG A 41 -19.86 -21.99 -15.74
CA ARG A 41 -18.41 -21.84 -15.54
C ARG A 41 -17.94 -20.46 -16.01
N ASP A 42 -18.36 -20.06 -17.21
CA ASP A 42 -17.94 -18.82 -17.84
C ASP A 42 -18.52 -17.59 -17.11
N GLY A 43 -19.76 -17.68 -16.61
CA GLY A 43 -20.35 -16.66 -15.74
C GLY A 43 -19.51 -16.42 -14.47
N ILE A 44 -19.04 -17.49 -13.81
CA ILE A 44 -18.16 -17.36 -12.63
C ILE A 44 -16.81 -16.75 -13.01
N HIS A 45 -16.28 -17.05 -14.19
CA HIS A 45 -15.06 -16.41 -14.69
C HIS A 45 -15.23 -14.91 -14.92
N GLU A 46 -16.37 -14.48 -15.48
CA GLU A 46 -16.70 -13.06 -15.63
C GLU A 46 -16.87 -12.39 -14.27
N GLU A 47 -17.54 -13.03 -13.30
CA GLU A 47 -17.63 -12.52 -11.92
C GLU A 47 -16.25 -12.38 -11.25
N LEU A 48 -15.30 -13.27 -11.56
CA LEU A 48 -13.94 -13.24 -10.99
C LEU A 48 -13.09 -12.06 -11.48
N LYS A 49 -13.28 -11.58 -12.72
CA LYS A 49 -12.48 -10.50 -13.31
C LYS A 49 -12.43 -9.23 -12.45
N PRO A 50 -13.56 -8.60 -12.06
CA PRO A 50 -13.54 -7.36 -11.29
C PRO A 50 -12.85 -7.52 -9.92
N TYR A 51 -12.97 -8.69 -9.28
CA TYR A 51 -12.28 -8.94 -8.01
C TYR A 51 -10.75 -9.03 -8.20
N ARG A 52 -10.28 -9.63 -9.29
CA ARG A 52 -8.83 -9.69 -9.61
C ARG A 52 -8.27 -8.31 -9.94
N GLU A 53 -9.01 -7.52 -10.72
CA GLU A 53 -8.64 -6.14 -11.05
C GLU A 53 -8.59 -5.28 -9.78
N ARG A 54 -9.58 -5.38 -8.91
CA ARG A 54 -9.60 -4.67 -7.62
C ARG A 54 -8.46 -5.10 -6.69
N LEU A 55 -8.10 -6.39 -6.68
CA LEU A 55 -6.92 -6.85 -5.96
C LEU A 55 -5.62 -6.27 -6.51
N ARG A 56 -5.52 -6.11 -7.83
CA ARG A 56 -4.36 -5.50 -8.49
C ARG A 56 -4.25 -4.02 -8.14
N SER A 57 -5.33 -3.25 -8.29
CA SER A 57 -5.33 -1.82 -7.98
C SER A 57 -5.01 -1.55 -6.50
N LEU A 58 -5.53 -2.36 -5.57
CA LEU A 58 -5.17 -2.26 -4.15
C LEU A 58 -3.70 -2.57 -3.88
N ARG A 59 -3.08 -3.48 -4.64
CA ARG A 59 -1.64 -3.77 -4.51
C ARG A 59 -0.78 -2.61 -5.01
N GLU A 60 -1.16 -2.00 -6.13
CA GLU A 60 -0.46 -0.84 -6.70
C GLU A 60 -0.56 0.36 -5.75
N ALA A 61 -1.76 0.66 -5.25
CA ALA A 61 -1.96 1.72 -4.25
C ALA A 61 -1.17 1.47 -2.95
N ASP A 62 -1.11 0.22 -2.47
CA ASP A 62 -0.31 -0.14 -1.30
C ASP A 62 1.20 -0.01 -1.54
N ALA A 63 1.67 -0.28 -2.75
CA ALA A 63 3.07 -0.10 -3.11
C ALA A 63 3.44 1.39 -3.03
N SER A 64 2.63 2.27 -3.63
CA SER A 64 2.83 3.72 -3.55
C SER A 64 2.80 4.24 -2.11
N LYS A 65 1.84 3.79 -1.29
CA LYS A 65 1.79 4.14 0.14
C LYS A 65 3.03 3.68 0.90
N ARG A 66 3.61 2.52 0.58
CA ARG A 66 4.84 2.01 1.20
C ARG A 66 6.07 2.82 0.80
N GLU A 67 6.17 3.20 -0.46
CA GLU A 67 7.23 4.08 -0.96
C GLU A 67 7.17 5.44 -0.27
N GLU A 68 5.98 6.04 -0.16
CA GLU A 68 5.76 7.27 0.58
C GLU A 68 6.17 7.12 2.06
N LEU A 69 5.80 6.02 2.70
CA LEU A 69 6.20 5.71 4.08
C LEU A 69 7.72 5.63 4.25
N ASN A 70 8.44 5.11 3.25
CA ASN A 70 9.91 5.06 3.29
C ASN A 70 10.51 6.46 3.14
N ARG A 71 10.01 7.28 2.21
CA ARG A 71 10.45 8.68 2.05
C ARG A 71 10.23 9.48 3.34
N LEU A 72 9.06 9.35 3.96
CA LEU A 72 8.76 10.02 5.23
C LEU A 72 9.66 9.53 6.38
N ARG A 73 10.10 8.26 6.37
CA ARG A 73 11.06 7.76 7.37
C ARG A 73 12.45 8.38 7.20
N GLU A 74 12.90 8.52 5.96
CA GLU A 74 14.18 9.18 5.66
C GLU A 74 14.14 10.65 6.09
N GLU A 75 13.07 11.36 5.73
CA GLU A 75 12.87 12.76 6.14
C GLU A 75 12.82 12.91 7.67
N LEU A 76 12.08 12.03 8.34
CA LEU A 76 12.01 11.99 9.81
C LEU A 76 13.38 11.73 10.44
N SER A 77 14.20 10.88 9.83
CA SER A 77 15.57 10.61 10.30
C SER A 77 16.44 11.86 10.20
N GLY A 78 16.42 12.54 9.05
CA GLY A 78 17.15 13.78 8.84
C GLY A 78 16.74 14.88 9.82
N LYS A 79 15.43 15.08 10.03
CA LYS A 79 14.94 16.07 11.02
C LYS A 79 15.34 15.71 12.45
N ARG A 80 15.38 14.42 12.81
CA ARG A 80 15.84 13.96 14.14
C ARG A 80 17.32 14.24 14.37
N GLU A 81 18.15 14.06 13.35
CA GLU A 81 19.57 14.38 13.41
C GLU A 81 19.77 15.89 13.60
N LYS A 82 19.10 16.71 12.79
CA LYS A 82 19.11 18.17 12.94
C LYS A 82 18.67 18.61 14.35
N LEU A 83 17.61 18.03 14.90
CA LEU A 83 17.18 18.29 16.28
C LEU A 83 18.25 17.91 17.32
N ARG A 84 18.97 16.80 17.11
CA ARG A 84 20.03 16.37 18.01
C ARG A 84 21.19 17.37 18.03
N GLU A 85 21.58 17.86 16.86
CA GLU A 85 22.61 18.90 16.71
C GLU A 85 22.20 20.21 17.38
N LEU A 86 20.99 20.71 17.08
CA LEU A 86 20.48 21.95 17.67
C LEU A 86 20.35 21.85 19.19
N ARG A 87 19.90 20.71 19.72
CA ARG A 87 19.89 20.46 21.18
C ARG A 87 21.30 20.41 21.77
N GLY A 88 22.29 19.98 21.00
CA GLY A 88 23.71 20.07 21.36
C GLY A 88 24.12 21.54 21.55
N ARG A 89 23.93 22.35 20.52
CA ARG A 89 24.21 23.80 20.54
C ARG A 89 23.49 24.52 21.67
N LEU A 90 22.20 24.20 21.88
CA LEU A 90 21.40 24.76 22.97
C LEU A 90 22.02 24.46 24.35
N ARG A 91 22.55 23.26 24.57
CA ARG A 91 23.22 22.91 25.83
C ARG A 91 24.51 23.69 26.04
N GLU A 92 25.31 23.85 24.99
CA GLU A 92 26.55 24.64 25.04
C GLU A 92 26.25 26.11 25.34
N LEU A 93 25.26 26.68 24.66
CA LEU A 93 24.84 28.06 24.84
C LEU A 93 24.31 28.32 26.26
N ARG A 94 23.46 27.41 26.77
CA ARG A 94 22.99 27.45 28.17
C ARG A 94 24.15 27.34 29.16
N ALA A 95 25.18 26.56 28.87
CA ALA A 95 26.37 26.48 29.71
C ALA A 95 27.17 27.79 29.71
N ARG A 96 27.30 28.46 28.56
CA ARG A 96 27.92 29.79 28.47
C ARG A 96 27.13 30.83 29.27
N LEU A 97 25.81 30.88 29.11
CA LEU A 97 24.93 31.77 29.88
C LEU A 97 25.02 31.54 31.40
N ARG A 98 25.16 30.28 31.84
CA ARG A 98 25.37 29.97 33.27
C ARG A 98 26.64 30.59 33.84
N LYS A 99 27.72 30.70 33.05
CA LYS A 99 28.97 31.36 33.47
C LYS A 99 28.79 32.87 33.67
N LEU A 100 27.87 33.49 32.93
CA LEU A 100 27.57 34.93 32.99
C LEU A 100 26.44 35.28 33.98
N ARG A 101 25.99 34.33 34.82
CA ARG A 101 24.84 34.51 35.72
C ARG A 101 25.09 35.54 36.83
N ALA A 102 26.35 35.82 37.15
CA ALA A 102 26.73 36.80 38.17
C ALA A 102 26.35 38.24 37.76
N VAL A 103 26.33 38.54 36.46
CA VAL A 103 25.94 39.86 35.94
C VAL A 103 24.42 39.94 35.88
N LYS A 104 23.84 40.81 36.70
CA LYS A 104 22.38 41.00 36.81
C LYS A 104 21.90 42.27 36.11
N GLU A 105 22.78 43.27 36.05
CA GLU A 105 22.54 44.59 35.47
C GLU A 105 22.38 44.48 33.95
N ALA A 106 21.52 45.31 33.38
CA ALA A 106 21.40 45.42 31.92
C ALA A 106 22.57 46.22 31.35
N PRO A 107 23.02 45.97 30.11
CA PRO A 107 24.08 46.76 29.46
C PRO A 107 23.82 48.27 29.54
N GLU A 108 22.58 48.68 29.26
CA GLU A 108 22.12 50.08 29.29
C GLU A 108 22.24 50.73 30.68
N GLU A 109 22.05 49.97 31.76
CA GLU A 109 22.21 50.48 33.13
C GLU A 109 23.69 50.71 33.46
N ILE A 110 24.58 49.85 32.96
CA ILE A 110 26.02 49.97 33.17
C ILE A 110 26.58 51.13 32.33
N GLU A 111 26.13 51.29 31.08
CA GLU A 111 26.49 52.42 30.22
C GLU A 111 26.12 53.76 30.87
N ARG A 112 24.91 53.89 31.42
CA ARG A 112 24.50 55.11 32.14
C ARG A 112 25.41 55.43 33.34
N ARG A 113 25.85 54.41 34.08
CA ARG A 113 26.77 54.59 35.22
C ARG A 113 28.17 55.00 34.77
N ILE A 114 28.64 54.46 33.64
CA ILE A 114 29.91 54.86 33.02
C ILE A 114 29.82 56.33 32.59
N GLU A 115 28.76 56.74 31.89
CA GLU A 115 28.54 58.11 31.45
C GLU A 115 28.49 59.10 32.63
N GLU A 116 27.81 58.75 33.72
CA GLU A 116 27.74 59.58 34.93
C GLU A 116 29.13 59.79 35.56
N ILE A 117 29.95 58.74 35.62
CA ILE A 117 31.31 58.81 36.17
C ILE A 117 32.23 59.61 35.24
N ASP A 118 32.17 59.38 33.93
CA ASP A 118 32.97 60.13 32.94
C ASP A 118 32.61 61.62 32.96
N TRP A 119 31.33 61.96 33.04
CA TRP A 119 30.87 63.34 33.15
C TRP A 119 31.39 64.01 34.44
N ARG A 120 31.37 63.29 35.57
CA ARG A 120 31.90 63.76 36.86
C ARG A 120 33.41 63.99 36.81
N ILE A 121 34.17 63.12 36.12
CA ILE A 121 35.61 63.30 35.91
C ILE A 121 35.89 64.55 35.05
N GLN A 122 35.07 64.82 34.04
CA GLN A 122 35.27 65.93 33.11
C GLN A 122 34.89 67.30 33.70
N THR A 123 33.88 67.36 34.57
CA THR A 123 33.26 68.63 34.99
C THR A 123 33.67 69.10 36.38
N GLN A 124 34.28 68.24 37.21
CA GLN A 124 34.61 68.56 38.60
C GLN A 124 36.12 68.42 38.87
N PRO A 125 36.76 69.40 39.52
CA PRO A 125 38.14 69.26 39.97
C PRO A 125 38.21 68.24 41.12
N LEU A 126 38.86 67.11 40.87
CA LEU A 126 38.92 65.97 41.78
C LEU A 126 40.33 65.81 42.40
N PRO A 127 40.45 65.39 43.67
CA PRO A 127 41.71 64.94 44.24
C PRO A 127 42.23 63.70 43.48
N ARG A 128 43.56 63.59 43.35
CA ARG A 128 44.22 62.44 42.67
C ARG A 128 43.78 61.06 43.19
N GLU A 129 43.43 60.95 44.47
CA GLU A 129 42.93 59.70 45.05
C GLU A 129 41.52 59.34 44.53
N GLU A 130 40.65 60.34 44.36
CA GLU A 130 39.31 60.14 43.81
C GLU A 130 39.36 59.80 42.32
N GLU A 131 40.22 60.46 41.55
CA GLU A 131 40.44 60.13 40.13
C GLU A 131 40.89 58.66 39.95
N ARG A 132 41.80 58.17 40.80
CA ARG A 132 42.24 56.77 40.78
C ARG A 132 41.13 55.80 41.15
N ARG A 133 40.29 56.14 42.13
CA ARG A 133 39.13 55.32 42.52
C ARG A 133 38.10 55.26 41.39
N LEU A 134 37.77 56.39 40.78
CA LEU A 134 36.84 56.46 39.66
C LEU A 134 37.37 55.72 38.43
N SER A 135 38.67 55.80 38.14
CA SER A 135 39.31 55.02 37.08
C SER A 135 39.21 53.51 37.32
N SER A 136 39.48 53.05 38.56
CA SER A 136 39.36 51.64 38.92
C SER A 136 37.91 51.14 38.83
N LEU A 137 36.95 51.99 39.21
CA LEU A 137 35.53 51.70 39.10
C LEU A 137 35.08 51.63 37.63
N LEU A 138 35.56 52.53 36.78
CA LEU A 138 35.30 52.49 35.33
C LEU A 138 35.82 51.20 34.72
N GLU A 139 37.05 50.76 35.04
CA GLU A 139 37.57 49.48 34.54
C GLU A 139 36.67 48.28 34.93
N GLU A 140 36.14 48.28 36.16
CA GLU A 140 35.20 47.24 36.59
C GLU A 140 33.87 47.32 35.84
N LEU A 141 33.32 48.53 35.66
CA LEU A 141 32.07 48.74 34.92
C LEU A 141 32.21 48.35 33.45
N TYR A 142 33.32 48.70 32.78
CA TYR A 142 33.58 48.28 31.41
C TYR A 142 33.64 46.74 31.28
N ARG A 143 34.29 46.04 32.22
CA ARG A 143 34.28 44.56 32.24
C ARG A 143 32.89 43.98 32.47
N ARG A 144 32.09 44.59 33.36
CA ARG A 144 30.71 44.17 33.59
C ARG A 144 29.83 44.43 32.38
N LEU A 145 30.03 45.54 31.68
CA LEU A 145 29.32 45.88 30.45
C LEU A 145 29.59 44.84 29.37
N GLU A 146 30.85 44.47 29.15
CA GLU A 146 31.23 43.43 28.18
C GLU A 146 30.53 42.09 28.50
N GLN A 147 30.52 41.68 29.77
CA GLN A 147 29.83 40.46 30.20
C GLN A 147 28.31 40.56 30.07
N ALA A 148 27.71 41.72 30.35
CA ALA A 148 26.27 41.97 30.22
C ALA A 148 25.83 41.92 28.74
N SER A 149 26.60 42.57 27.85
CA SER A 149 26.34 42.59 26.42
C SER A 149 26.45 41.20 25.82
N LEU A 150 27.52 40.45 26.15
CA LEU A 150 27.66 39.06 25.72
C LEU A 150 26.51 38.17 26.22
N LYS A 151 26.05 38.38 27.46
CA LYS A 151 24.91 37.63 28.01
C LYS A 151 23.62 37.93 27.24
N LEU A 152 23.39 39.19 26.85
CA LEU A 152 22.23 39.60 26.07
C LEU A 152 22.26 38.98 24.66
N GLU A 153 23.41 39.01 23.99
CA GLU A 153 23.61 38.39 22.68
C GLU A 153 23.36 36.89 22.71
N LEU A 154 23.97 36.18 23.67
CA LEU A 154 23.71 34.75 23.88
C LEU A 154 22.24 34.47 24.24
N GLY A 155 21.55 35.40 24.91
CA GLY A 155 20.11 35.30 25.16
C GLY A 155 19.29 35.31 23.87
N LYS A 156 19.59 36.24 22.95
CA LYS A 156 18.93 36.31 21.63
C LYS A 156 19.20 35.06 20.80
N GLU A 157 20.45 34.58 20.78
CA GLU A 157 20.80 33.32 20.10
C GLU A 157 20.03 32.12 20.67
N LEU A 158 19.82 32.08 22.00
CA LEU A 158 19.04 31.04 22.66
C LEU A 158 17.60 31.04 22.15
N GLU A 159 16.94 32.20 22.13
CA GLU A 159 15.56 32.33 21.68
C GLU A 159 15.39 31.86 20.22
N VAL A 160 16.32 32.24 19.34
CA VAL A 160 16.31 31.80 17.94
C VAL A 160 16.46 30.28 17.83
N LEU A 161 17.39 29.68 18.59
CA LEU A 161 17.61 28.23 18.60
C LEU A 161 16.40 27.48 19.18
N GLU A 162 15.78 27.98 20.24
CA GLU A 162 14.59 27.39 20.84
C GLU A 162 13.40 27.44 19.88
N ALA A 163 13.22 28.56 19.16
CA ALA A 163 12.22 28.69 18.12
C ALA A 163 12.47 27.71 16.95
N GLU A 164 13.71 27.56 16.49
CA GLU A 164 14.05 26.59 15.43
C GLU A 164 13.79 25.14 15.88
N ILE A 165 14.17 24.79 17.11
CA ILE A 165 13.89 23.47 17.70
C ILE A 165 12.38 23.22 17.79
N GLY A 166 11.61 24.23 18.18
CA GLY A 166 10.14 24.18 18.23
C GLY A 166 9.55 23.87 16.85
N ARG A 167 9.91 24.65 15.82
CA ARG A 167 9.45 24.46 14.44
C ARG A 167 9.76 23.07 13.90
N ILE A 168 11.00 22.60 14.05
CA ILE A 168 11.36 21.25 13.58
C ILE A 168 10.64 20.17 14.41
N GLY A 169 10.36 20.45 15.69
CA GLY A 169 9.52 19.61 16.54
C GLY A 169 8.12 19.42 15.97
N GLU A 170 7.46 20.50 15.57
CA GLU A 170 6.14 20.50 14.92
C GLU A 170 6.17 19.72 13.59
N GLU A 171 7.17 19.98 12.74
CA GLU A 171 7.36 19.24 11.49
C GLU A 171 7.52 17.73 11.72
N VAL A 172 8.27 17.34 12.76
CA VAL A 172 8.44 15.93 13.16
C VAL A 172 7.13 15.30 13.61
N GLU A 173 6.29 16.04 14.33
CA GLU A 173 4.97 15.58 14.74
C GLU A 173 4.03 15.42 13.56
N GLU A 174 4.04 16.37 12.62
CA GLU A 174 3.26 16.28 11.39
C GLU A 174 3.67 15.06 10.55
N LEU A 175 4.98 14.83 10.37
CA LEU A 175 5.48 13.64 9.67
C LEU A 175 5.00 12.34 10.34
N ARG A 176 5.01 12.28 11.67
CA ARG A 176 4.50 11.10 12.41
C ARG A 176 3.02 10.89 12.18
N SER A 177 2.22 11.97 12.24
CA SER A 177 0.78 11.92 11.99
C SER A 177 0.47 11.41 10.58
N ARG A 178 1.18 11.93 9.57
CA ARG A 178 1.07 11.46 8.17
C ARG A 178 1.44 9.98 8.05
N MET A 179 2.56 9.56 8.65
CA MET A 179 2.97 8.15 8.67
C MET A 179 1.94 7.24 9.35
N ASP A 180 1.32 7.68 10.45
CA ASP A 180 0.28 6.91 11.14
C ASP A 180 -1.00 6.81 10.30
N GLY A 181 -1.36 7.87 9.58
CA GLY A 181 -2.44 7.84 8.58
C GLY A 181 -2.18 6.81 7.49
N LEU A 182 -0.99 6.80 6.90
CA LEU A 182 -0.59 5.81 5.89
C LEU A 182 -0.60 4.37 6.45
N ARG A 183 -0.13 4.17 7.69
CA ARG A 183 -0.17 2.86 8.36
C ARG A 183 -1.59 2.37 8.57
N LYS A 184 -2.51 3.25 8.99
CA LYS A 184 -3.94 2.91 9.11
C LYS A 184 -4.53 2.53 7.76
N GLY A 185 -4.29 3.34 6.73
CA GLY A 185 -4.76 3.03 5.37
C GLY A 185 -4.19 1.73 4.79
N LEU A 186 -2.95 1.36 5.13
CA LEU A 186 -2.37 0.06 4.76
C LEU A 186 -2.99 -1.11 5.51
N ARG A 187 -3.37 -0.94 6.79
CA ARG A 187 -4.09 -1.96 7.57
C ARG A 187 -5.49 -2.20 7.00
N GLU A 188 -6.22 -1.12 6.70
CA GLU A 188 -7.55 -1.21 6.08
C GLU A 188 -7.48 -1.90 4.70
N SER A 189 -6.51 -1.53 3.87
CA SER A 189 -6.27 -2.19 2.58
C SER A 189 -5.89 -3.67 2.74
N PHE A 190 -5.14 -4.02 3.78
CA PHE A 190 -4.83 -5.42 4.08
C PHE A 190 -6.10 -6.24 4.37
N GLU A 191 -7.00 -5.73 5.20
CA GLU A 191 -8.28 -6.39 5.49
C GLU A 191 -9.16 -6.49 4.25
N GLN A 192 -9.27 -5.41 3.46
CA GLN A 192 -10.02 -5.43 2.19
C GLN A 192 -9.47 -6.48 1.22
N ARG A 193 -8.15 -6.56 1.07
CA ARG A 193 -7.52 -7.59 0.21
C ARG A 193 -7.68 -8.99 0.76
N LYS A 194 -7.70 -9.17 2.08
CA LYS A 194 -7.97 -10.47 2.71
C LYS A 194 -9.39 -10.94 2.34
N ALA A 195 -10.40 -10.11 2.57
CA ALA A 195 -11.78 -10.41 2.21
C ALA A 195 -11.97 -10.66 0.69
N LEU A 196 -11.32 -9.87 -0.16
CA LEU A 196 -11.35 -10.08 -1.61
C LEU A 196 -10.67 -11.40 -2.02
N ARG A 197 -9.56 -11.78 -1.37
CA ARG A 197 -8.90 -13.07 -1.64
C ARG A 197 -9.77 -14.25 -1.25
N GLU A 198 -10.45 -14.18 -0.12
CA GLU A 198 -11.40 -15.21 0.32
C GLU A 198 -12.52 -15.38 -0.71
N LYS A 199 -13.17 -14.28 -1.14
CA LYS A 199 -14.19 -14.32 -2.21
C LYS A 199 -13.67 -14.89 -3.52
N VAL A 200 -12.46 -14.50 -3.93
CA VAL A 200 -11.81 -15.06 -5.14
C VAL A 200 -11.54 -16.55 -4.99
N GLN A 201 -11.14 -17.02 -3.82
CA GLN A 201 -10.94 -18.45 -3.56
C GLN A 201 -12.25 -19.23 -3.60
N GLU A 202 -13.32 -18.69 -3.02
CA GLU A 202 -14.65 -19.30 -3.07
C GLU A 202 -15.18 -19.42 -4.50
N LEU A 203 -15.10 -18.34 -5.29
CA LEU A 203 -15.52 -18.35 -6.69
C LEU A 203 -14.66 -19.30 -7.54
N LYS A 204 -13.34 -19.37 -7.27
CA LYS A 204 -12.47 -20.35 -7.93
C LYS A 204 -12.88 -21.78 -7.63
N ARG A 205 -13.13 -22.13 -6.36
CA ARG A 205 -13.61 -23.48 -6.00
C ARG A 205 -14.91 -23.84 -6.72
N LYS A 206 -15.88 -22.92 -6.73
CA LYS A 206 -17.12 -23.10 -7.49
C LYS A 206 -16.84 -23.29 -8.99
N SER A 207 -15.96 -22.48 -9.57
CA SER A 207 -15.57 -22.60 -10.98
C SER A 207 -14.94 -23.97 -11.29
N ASP A 208 -14.05 -24.45 -10.43
CA ASP A 208 -13.41 -25.76 -10.56
C ASP A 208 -14.44 -26.90 -10.47
N GLU A 209 -15.41 -26.80 -9.55
CA GLU A 209 -16.53 -27.76 -9.45
C GLU A 209 -17.39 -27.79 -10.72
N TRP A 210 -17.75 -26.62 -11.27
CA TRP A 210 -18.50 -26.56 -12.52
C TRP A 210 -17.68 -27.02 -13.72
N HIS A 211 -16.38 -26.76 -13.72
CA HIS A 211 -15.46 -27.26 -14.74
C HIS A 211 -15.38 -28.79 -14.72
N ALA A 212 -15.27 -29.40 -13.54
CA ALA A 212 -15.26 -30.86 -13.40
C ALA A 212 -16.56 -31.48 -13.96
N LYS A 213 -17.72 -30.95 -13.56
CA LYS A 213 -19.03 -31.40 -14.09
C LYS A 213 -19.13 -31.23 -15.61
N TYR A 214 -18.62 -30.12 -16.14
CA TYR A 214 -18.56 -29.86 -17.57
C TYR A 214 -17.70 -30.91 -18.30
N VAL A 215 -16.53 -31.25 -17.74
CA VAL A 215 -15.64 -32.27 -18.32
C VAL A 215 -16.33 -33.63 -18.34
N GLU A 216 -16.97 -34.03 -17.24
CA GLU A 216 -17.75 -35.28 -17.18
C GLU A 216 -18.88 -35.33 -18.21
N ALA A 217 -19.67 -34.25 -18.32
CA ALA A 217 -20.75 -34.15 -19.32
C ALA A 217 -20.19 -34.23 -20.76
N ARG A 218 -19.04 -33.60 -21.01
CA ARG A 218 -18.37 -33.62 -22.32
C ARG A 218 -17.80 -34.98 -22.66
N GLU A 219 -17.26 -35.71 -21.69
CA GLU A 219 -16.83 -37.09 -21.87
C GLU A 219 -18.00 -38.02 -22.16
N ARG A 220 -19.12 -37.86 -21.45
CA ARG A 220 -20.36 -38.60 -21.73
C ARG A 220 -20.86 -38.34 -23.16
N LEU A 221 -20.89 -37.07 -23.58
CA LEU A 221 -21.27 -36.69 -24.94
C LEU A 221 -20.38 -37.38 -25.97
N ARG A 222 -19.05 -37.34 -25.80
CA ARG A 222 -18.10 -38.02 -26.69
C ARG A 222 -18.35 -39.53 -26.79
N ARG A 223 -18.69 -40.19 -25.68
CA ARG A 223 -19.02 -41.63 -25.68
C ARG A 223 -20.28 -41.90 -26.51
N LEU A 224 -21.33 -41.11 -26.32
CA LEU A 224 -22.58 -41.24 -27.07
C LEU A 224 -22.37 -40.96 -28.57
N GLU A 225 -21.55 -39.96 -28.90
CA GLU A 225 -21.16 -39.66 -30.29
C GLU A 225 -20.38 -40.82 -30.94
N ALA A 226 -19.46 -41.45 -30.20
CA ALA A 226 -18.75 -42.63 -30.66
C ALA A 226 -19.69 -43.82 -30.89
N GLU A 227 -20.61 -44.09 -29.94
CA GLU A 227 -21.66 -45.11 -30.10
C GLU A 227 -22.53 -44.85 -31.33
N LYS A 228 -22.84 -43.58 -31.61
CA LYS A 228 -23.63 -43.19 -32.79
C LYS A 228 -22.88 -43.49 -34.07
N ILE A 229 -21.58 -43.20 -34.13
CA ILE A 229 -20.75 -43.52 -35.29
C ILE A 229 -20.78 -45.03 -35.54
N LEU A 230 -20.53 -45.85 -34.50
CA LEU A 230 -20.53 -47.31 -34.61
C LEU A 230 -21.89 -47.87 -35.07
N LEU A 231 -22.99 -47.39 -34.49
CA LEU A 231 -24.34 -47.79 -34.91
C LEU A 231 -24.67 -47.37 -36.34
N THR A 232 -24.22 -46.17 -36.75
CA THR A 232 -24.43 -45.68 -38.11
C THR A 232 -23.65 -46.53 -39.12
N SER A 233 -22.41 -46.89 -38.80
CA SER A 233 -21.60 -47.83 -39.61
C SER A 233 -22.30 -49.19 -39.74
N LYS A 234 -22.80 -49.76 -38.63
CA LYS A 234 -23.53 -51.04 -38.66
C LYS A 234 -24.81 -50.96 -39.50
N ILE A 235 -25.54 -49.85 -39.42
CA ILE A 235 -26.73 -49.60 -40.25
C ILE A 235 -26.36 -49.57 -41.73
N ILE A 236 -25.29 -48.85 -42.10
CA ILE A 236 -24.80 -48.77 -43.48
C ILE A 236 -24.41 -50.15 -44.00
N GLU A 237 -23.66 -50.94 -43.23
CA GLU A 237 -23.27 -52.31 -43.61
C GLU A 237 -24.48 -53.21 -43.87
N LEU A 238 -25.50 -53.15 -43.01
CA LEU A 238 -26.74 -53.92 -43.19
C LEU A 238 -27.56 -53.43 -44.39
N GLN A 239 -27.59 -52.12 -44.64
CA GLN A 239 -28.21 -51.55 -45.84
C GLN A 239 -27.52 -52.00 -47.12
N GLU A 240 -26.19 -52.01 -47.15
CA GLU A 240 -25.43 -52.51 -48.29
C GLU A 240 -25.68 -54.01 -48.54
N ARG A 241 -25.76 -54.82 -47.48
CA ARG A 241 -26.11 -56.25 -47.61
C ARG A 241 -27.51 -56.44 -48.19
N LEU A 242 -28.50 -55.69 -47.71
CA LEU A 242 -29.87 -55.71 -48.24
C LEU A 242 -29.93 -55.24 -49.71
N GLU A 243 -29.18 -54.20 -50.09
CA GLU A 243 -29.11 -53.73 -51.47
C GLU A 243 -28.44 -54.74 -52.41
N ARG A 244 -27.37 -55.41 -51.97
CA ARG A 244 -26.72 -56.49 -52.74
C ARG A 244 -27.67 -57.67 -52.95
N HIS A 245 -28.51 -57.98 -51.96
CA HIS A 245 -29.54 -59.02 -52.08
C HIS A 245 -30.74 -58.62 -52.94
N ARG A 246 -31.14 -57.34 -52.99
CA ARG A 246 -32.19 -56.88 -53.91
C ARG A 246 -31.76 -56.82 -55.38
N ARG A 247 -30.45 -56.77 -55.63
CA ARG A 247 -29.86 -56.71 -56.99
C ARG A 247 -29.41 -58.08 -57.52
N ALA A 248 -29.33 -59.10 -56.67
CA ALA A 248 -28.99 -60.48 -57.01
C ALA A 248 -30.25 -61.31 -57.22
#